data_AF-A0A7G6AE57-F1
#
_entry.id   AF-A0A7G6AE57-F1
#
_cell.length_a   1.000
_cell.length_b   1.000
_cell.length_c   1.000
_cell.angle_alpha   90.00
_cell.angle_beta   90.00
_cell.angle_gamma   90.00
#
_symmetry.space_group_name_H-M   'P 1'
#
loop_
_entity.id
_entity.type
_entity.pdbx_description
1 polymer ?
#
loop_
_entity_poly.entity_id
_entity_poly.type
_entity_poly.pdbx_seq_one_letter_code
_entity_poly.pdbx_strand_id
1 'polypeptide(L)'
;MPTVATLGRRELAARLRGPGLRLQTGPFVTCVRSALPSLADTLASMYADYPVRDGDSFADFDVRLSGSQGLRRPVRPQVHFHYEGMAPFQPLPLAQAFPMFEWAMNWCVSSQAHSWLVIHAAVVEKEGAAAILPAPPGSGKSTLCAAPVARGWRLLSDELTLVRLDDGRIDPLPRPVSLKNGSIDVIRARAPAAELTVPVRDTVKGTVAHMRAPGTSVARALEPAAPAWIVFPKWERDAPAELVPVAQARAHLRLAENAFNYSLLGGAGFETVARLIEATRTVDFRYGALDDAMDVFERLLAQRR
;
A
#
# COMPACT_ATOMS: atom_id res chain seq x y z
N MET A 1 19.15 9.42 -9.46
CA MET A 1 18.79 8.04 -9.86
C MET A 1 17.70 8.14 -10.91
N PRO A 2 17.71 7.32 -11.98
CA PRO A 2 16.63 7.34 -12.96
C PRO A 2 15.31 6.93 -12.30
N THR A 3 14.21 7.53 -12.72
CA THR A 3 12.85 7.11 -12.37
C THR A 3 12.17 6.45 -13.57
N VAL A 4 11.04 5.78 -13.36
CA VAL A 4 10.24 5.19 -14.44
C VAL A 4 9.90 6.22 -15.52
N ALA A 5 9.53 7.45 -15.13
CA ALA A 5 9.22 8.53 -16.06
C ALA A 5 10.43 8.89 -16.95
N THR A 6 11.63 8.94 -16.37
CA THR A 6 12.85 9.33 -17.11
C THR A 6 13.32 8.31 -18.14
N LEU A 7 12.93 7.04 -18.02
CA LEU A 7 13.26 6.00 -19.01
C LEU A 7 12.55 6.27 -20.35
N GLY A 8 11.36 6.85 -20.31
CA GLY A 8 10.45 6.92 -21.46
C GLY A 8 9.82 5.56 -21.79
N ARG A 9 8.70 5.61 -22.55
CA ARG A 9 7.86 4.42 -22.80
C ARG A 9 8.57 3.27 -23.51
N ARG A 10 9.44 3.59 -24.49
CA ARG A 10 10.13 2.58 -25.30
C ARG A 10 11.10 1.76 -24.46
N GLU A 11 11.91 2.43 -23.64
CA GLU A 11 12.89 1.79 -22.77
C GLU A 11 12.21 1.01 -21.64
N LEU A 12 11.17 1.59 -21.03
CA LEU A 12 10.36 0.89 -20.03
C LEU A 12 9.82 -0.45 -20.58
N ALA A 13 9.21 -0.42 -21.77
CA ALA A 13 8.69 -1.63 -22.40
C ALA A 13 9.80 -2.61 -22.84
N ALA A 14 10.99 -2.12 -23.22
CA ALA A 14 12.14 -2.97 -23.53
C ALA A 14 12.66 -3.70 -22.28
N ARG A 15 12.84 -2.99 -21.16
CA ARG A 15 13.25 -3.58 -19.88
C ARG A 15 12.26 -4.59 -19.37
N LEU A 16 10.96 -4.27 -19.37
CA LEU A 16 9.91 -5.19 -18.94
C LEU A 16 9.89 -6.49 -19.75
N ARG A 17 10.13 -6.43 -21.07
CA ARG A 17 10.13 -7.61 -21.96
C ARG A 17 11.42 -8.42 -21.92
N GLY A 18 12.55 -7.79 -21.65
CA GLY A 18 13.87 -8.42 -21.65
C GLY A 18 14.41 -8.62 -20.23
N PRO A 19 15.42 -7.84 -19.82
CA PRO A 19 16.18 -8.09 -18.58
C PRO A 19 15.35 -7.99 -17.29
N GLY A 20 14.29 -7.18 -17.30
CA GLY A 20 13.45 -6.84 -16.15
C GLY A 20 13.63 -5.40 -15.70
N LEU A 21 12.54 -4.77 -15.25
CA LEU A 21 12.55 -3.46 -14.64
C LEU A 21 12.79 -3.61 -13.13
N ARG A 22 13.92 -3.14 -12.62
CA ARG A 22 14.20 -3.12 -11.18
C ARG A 22 13.61 -1.89 -10.53
N LEU A 23 12.35 -2.02 -10.14
CA LEU A 23 11.54 -0.96 -9.55
C LEU A 23 11.76 -0.94 -8.04
N GLN A 24 12.16 0.20 -7.49
CA GLN A 24 12.27 0.35 -6.04
C GLN A 24 10.98 0.93 -5.45
N THR A 25 10.45 0.26 -4.43
CA THR A 25 9.34 0.74 -3.60
C THR A 25 9.74 0.65 -2.13
N GLY A 26 9.99 1.79 -1.48
CA GLY A 26 10.47 1.80 -0.10
C GLY A 26 11.82 1.09 0.05
N PRO A 27 11.97 0.18 1.03
CA PRO A 27 13.21 -0.57 1.22
C PRO A 27 13.42 -1.69 0.19
N PHE A 28 12.40 -2.03 -0.62
CA PHE A 28 12.46 -3.18 -1.52
C PHE A 28 12.73 -2.78 -2.97
N VAL A 29 13.43 -3.65 -3.69
CA VAL A 29 13.64 -3.61 -5.13
C VAL A 29 13.02 -4.86 -5.74
N THR A 30 12.01 -4.66 -6.60
CA THR A 30 11.39 -5.75 -7.35
C THR A 30 11.85 -5.73 -8.80
N CYS A 31 12.35 -6.86 -9.29
CA CYS A 31 12.56 -7.09 -10.71
C CYS A 31 11.26 -7.52 -11.39
N VAL A 32 10.65 -6.62 -12.16
CA VAL A 32 9.38 -6.83 -12.85
C VAL A 32 9.63 -7.20 -14.31
N ARG A 33 9.08 -8.34 -14.75
CA ARG A 33 9.05 -8.75 -16.16
C ARG A 33 7.63 -8.92 -16.67
N SER A 34 7.35 -8.35 -17.84
CA SER A 34 6.06 -8.49 -18.49
C SER A 34 6.13 -8.12 -19.97
N ALA A 35 5.40 -8.89 -20.79
CA ALA A 35 5.16 -8.55 -22.18
C ALA A 35 3.83 -7.83 -22.41
N LEU A 36 3.10 -7.48 -21.34
CA LEU A 36 1.78 -6.86 -21.42
C LEU A 36 1.90 -5.34 -21.63
N PRO A 37 1.44 -4.78 -22.77
CA PRO A 37 1.50 -3.35 -23.02
C PRO A 37 0.70 -2.54 -21.98
N SER A 38 -0.48 -3.05 -21.58
CA SER A 38 -1.34 -2.41 -20.58
C SER A 38 -0.66 -2.24 -19.22
N LEU A 39 0.20 -3.20 -18.82
CA LEU A 39 0.96 -3.08 -17.59
C LEU A 39 2.06 -2.03 -17.73
N ALA A 40 2.78 -2.01 -18.86
CA ALA A 40 3.80 -0.99 -19.12
C ALA A 40 3.20 0.43 -19.10
N ASP A 41 2.03 0.64 -19.72
CA ASP A 41 1.34 1.93 -19.71
C ASP A 41 0.87 2.34 -18.31
N THR A 42 0.34 1.39 -17.52
CA THR A 42 -0.10 1.68 -16.14
C THR A 42 1.09 1.94 -15.21
N LEU A 43 2.21 1.24 -15.39
CA LEU A 43 3.44 1.51 -14.64
C LEU A 43 4.01 2.88 -14.99
N ALA A 44 3.98 3.26 -16.28
CA ALA A 44 4.45 4.58 -16.72
C ALA A 44 3.70 5.74 -16.05
N SER A 45 2.41 5.55 -15.72
CA SER A 45 1.62 6.56 -15.02
C SER A 45 1.67 6.43 -13.50
N MET A 46 1.34 5.26 -12.95
CA MET A 46 1.20 5.07 -11.51
C MET A 46 2.52 4.97 -10.75
N TYR A 47 3.60 4.61 -11.46
CA TYR A 47 4.94 4.45 -10.89
C TYR A 47 5.95 5.45 -11.46
N ALA A 48 5.52 6.52 -12.12
CA ALA A 48 6.39 7.47 -12.82
C ALA A 48 7.54 8.02 -11.96
N ASP A 49 7.29 8.35 -10.69
CA ASP A 49 8.28 8.97 -9.79
C ASP A 49 9.22 7.96 -9.12
N TYR A 50 8.99 6.65 -9.31
CA TYR A 50 9.68 5.63 -8.54
C TYR A 50 11.07 5.39 -9.10
N PRO A 51 12.09 5.27 -8.24
CA PRO A 51 13.45 4.99 -8.67
C PRO A 51 13.53 3.64 -9.39
N VAL A 52 14.33 3.62 -10.45
CA VAL A 52 14.73 2.41 -11.15
C VAL A 52 16.20 2.15 -10.82
N ARG A 53 16.48 0.95 -10.34
CA ARG A 53 17.84 0.50 -10.03
C ARG A 53 18.53 -0.06 -11.28
N ASP A 54 19.86 -0.06 -11.26
CA ASP A 54 20.68 -0.56 -12.36
C ASP A 54 20.48 -2.06 -12.56
N GLY A 55 20.64 -2.54 -13.80
CA GLY A 55 20.34 -3.92 -14.20
C GLY A 55 21.07 -5.00 -13.40
N ASP A 56 22.21 -4.67 -12.79
CA ASP A 56 23.04 -5.59 -12.01
C ASP A 56 22.82 -5.47 -10.50
N SER A 57 21.95 -4.55 -10.05
CA SER A 57 21.67 -4.41 -8.62
C SER A 57 21.00 -5.67 -8.06
N PHE A 58 21.02 -5.86 -6.74
CA PHE A 58 20.19 -6.87 -6.11
C PHE A 58 18.69 -6.55 -6.32
N ALA A 59 17.84 -7.59 -6.38
CA ALA A 59 16.39 -7.45 -6.27
C ALA A 59 15.89 -8.43 -5.22
N ASP A 60 15.08 -7.94 -4.29
CA ASP A 60 14.46 -8.73 -3.23
C ASP A 60 13.43 -9.70 -3.80
N PHE A 61 12.75 -9.31 -4.88
CA PHE A 61 11.68 -10.09 -5.49
C PHE A 61 11.83 -10.16 -7.01
N ASP A 62 11.63 -11.33 -7.60
CA ASP A 62 11.56 -11.53 -9.05
C ASP A 62 10.14 -11.93 -9.47
N VAL A 63 9.47 -11.02 -10.17
CA VAL A 63 8.08 -11.19 -10.56
C VAL A 63 7.90 -11.16 -12.07
N ARG A 64 7.08 -12.08 -12.59
CA ARG A 64 6.71 -12.13 -14.00
C ARG A 64 5.20 -12.15 -14.18
N LEU A 65 4.70 -11.22 -14.97
CA LEU A 65 3.31 -11.22 -15.44
C LEU A 65 3.26 -11.55 -16.92
N SER A 66 2.50 -12.57 -17.29
CA SER A 66 2.36 -13.04 -18.68
C SER A 66 0.89 -13.12 -19.08
N GLY A 67 0.62 -12.86 -20.36
CA GLY A 67 -0.71 -13.10 -20.93
C GLY A 67 -0.90 -14.56 -21.29
N SER A 68 -2.16 -15.01 -21.39
CA SER A 68 -2.48 -16.33 -21.90
C SER A 68 -1.94 -16.54 -23.33
N GLN A 69 -1.39 -17.73 -23.57
CA GLN A 69 -0.82 -18.15 -24.85
C GLN A 69 -1.77 -19.12 -25.59
N GLY A 70 -1.65 -19.21 -26.91
CA GLY A 70 -2.38 -20.18 -27.73
C GLY A 70 -3.80 -19.77 -28.17
N LEU A 71 -4.55 -20.72 -28.76
CA LEU A 71 -5.81 -20.48 -29.46
C LEU A 71 -6.97 -19.95 -28.58
N ARG A 72 -6.87 -20.05 -27.24
CA ARG A 72 -7.91 -19.55 -26.31
C ARG A 72 -7.75 -18.07 -25.94
N ARG A 73 -6.62 -17.45 -26.30
CA ARG A 73 -6.32 -16.02 -26.06
C ARG A 73 -7.42 -15.04 -26.50
N PRO A 74 -8.04 -15.17 -27.69
CA PRO A 74 -9.03 -14.19 -28.14
C PRO A 74 -10.40 -14.34 -27.44
N VAL A 75 -10.71 -15.52 -26.88
CA VAL A 75 -12.02 -15.80 -26.29
C VAL A 75 -12.07 -15.42 -24.81
N ARG A 76 -11.00 -15.71 -24.05
CA ARG A 76 -10.87 -15.36 -22.63
C ARG A 76 -9.41 -15.01 -22.31
N PRO A 77 -8.98 -13.77 -22.58
CA PRO A 77 -7.62 -13.35 -22.28
C PRO A 77 -7.40 -13.30 -20.77
N GLN A 78 -6.35 -13.95 -20.30
CA GLN A 78 -6.00 -14.04 -18.89
C GLN A 78 -4.59 -13.49 -18.65
N VAL A 79 -4.35 -13.09 -17.41
CA VAL A 79 -3.03 -12.76 -16.88
C VAL A 79 -2.63 -13.81 -15.87
N HIS A 80 -1.39 -14.27 -15.99
CA HIS A 80 -0.75 -15.21 -15.09
C HIS A 80 0.36 -14.49 -14.34
N PHE A 81 0.48 -14.81 -13.06
CA PHE A 81 1.55 -14.31 -12.20
C PHE A 81 2.48 -15.47 -11.87
N HIS A 82 3.77 -15.22 -12.03
CA HIS A 82 4.82 -16.14 -11.68
C HIS A 82 5.80 -15.47 -10.73
N TYR A 83 6.19 -16.19 -9.69
CA TYR A 83 7.20 -15.83 -8.71
C TYR A 83 8.21 -16.96 -8.64
N GLU A 84 9.47 -16.71 -9.02
CA GLU A 84 10.54 -17.72 -9.00
C GLU A 84 10.16 -19.07 -9.66
N GLY A 85 9.41 -19.02 -10.75
CA GLY A 85 8.93 -20.21 -11.47
C GLY A 85 7.67 -20.86 -10.88
N MET A 86 7.22 -20.45 -9.70
CA MET A 86 5.93 -20.85 -9.12
C MET A 86 4.80 -19.92 -9.58
N ALA A 87 3.56 -20.43 -9.57
CA ALA A 87 2.35 -19.64 -9.84
C ALA A 87 1.45 -19.63 -8.59
N PRO A 88 1.67 -18.69 -7.63
CA PRO A 88 0.96 -18.71 -6.35
C PRO A 88 -0.52 -18.29 -6.45
N PHE A 89 -0.93 -17.71 -7.58
CA PHE A 89 -2.31 -17.26 -7.80
C PHE A 89 -2.94 -17.95 -8.99
N GLN A 90 -4.26 -18.11 -8.92
CA GLN A 90 -5.06 -18.47 -10.10
C GLN A 90 -5.00 -17.34 -11.14
N PRO A 91 -5.06 -17.68 -12.45
CA PRO A 91 -5.06 -16.67 -13.50
C PRO A 91 -6.29 -15.77 -13.39
N LEU A 92 -6.10 -14.46 -13.60
CA LEU A 92 -7.18 -13.46 -13.57
C LEU A 92 -7.50 -12.99 -15.00
N PRO A 93 -8.67 -12.36 -15.24
CA PRO A 93 -8.94 -11.70 -16.52
C PRO A 93 -7.84 -10.68 -16.85
N LEU A 94 -7.43 -10.57 -18.12
CA LEU A 94 -6.32 -9.69 -18.52
C LEU A 94 -6.53 -8.22 -18.13
N ALA A 95 -7.79 -7.75 -18.09
CA ALA A 95 -8.13 -6.41 -17.63
C ALA A 95 -7.72 -6.15 -16.16
N GLN A 96 -7.52 -7.20 -15.37
CA GLN A 96 -7.09 -7.15 -13.97
C GLN A 96 -5.57 -7.27 -13.81
N ALA A 97 -4.77 -7.11 -14.88
CA ALA A 97 -3.31 -7.22 -14.82
C ALA A 97 -2.65 -6.29 -13.78
N PHE A 98 -3.08 -5.03 -13.70
CA PHE A 98 -2.53 -4.10 -12.72
C PHE A 98 -2.98 -4.40 -11.27
N PRO A 99 -4.28 -4.66 -10.99
CA PRO A 99 -4.69 -5.21 -9.70
C PRO A 99 -3.94 -6.49 -9.28
N MET A 100 -3.67 -7.40 -10.23
CA MET A 100 -2.89 -8.61 -9.97
C MET A 100 -1.44 -8.27 -9.60
N PHE A 101 -0.83 -7.31 -10.32
CA PHE A 101 0.51 -6.81 -10.01
C PHE A 101 0.58 -6.22 -8.58
N GLU A 102 -0.35 -5.34 -8.21
CA GLU A 102 -0.38 -4.77 -6.85
C GLU A 102 -0.57 -5.83 -5.77
N TRP A 103 -1.41 -6.84 -6.02
CA TRP A 103 -1.60 -7.95 -5.09
C TRP A 103 -0.36 -8.82 -4.99
N ALA A 104 0.29 -9.13 -6.10
CA ALA A 104 1.54 -9.86 -6.12
C ALA A 104 2.65 -9.18 -5.32
N MET A 105 2.81 -7.86 -5.49
CA MET A 105 3.78 -7.06 -4.75
C MET A 105 3.49 -7.11 -3.24
N ASN A 106 2.22 -7.00 -2.85
CA ASN A 106 1.82 -7.17 -1.45
C ASN A 106 2.21 -8.55 -0.92
N TRP A 107 1.88 -9.60 -1.67
CA TRP A 107 2.17 -10.97 -1.25
C TRP A 107 3.66 -11.22 -1.06
N CYS A 108 4.52 -10.75 -2.00
CA CYS A 108 5.97 -10.90 -1.90
C CYS A 108 6.51 -10.30 -0.60
N VAL A 109 6.04 -9.12 -0.23
CA VAL A 109 6.44 -8.45 1.02
C VAL A 109 5.90 -9.20 2.23
N SER A 110 4.60 -9.50 2.28
CA SER A 110 3.99 -10.13 3.46
C SER A 110 4.52 -11.55 3.71
N SER A 111 4.96 -12.26 2.68
CA SER A 111 5.46 -13.64 2.78
C SER A 111 6.95 -13.75 3.06
N GLN A 112 7.75 -12.68 2.88
CA GLN A 112 9.21 -12.76 2.97
C GLN A 112 9.87 -11.69 3.84
N ALA A 113 9.22 -10.55 4.08
CA ALA A 113 9.80 -9.42 4.81
C ALA A 113 9.78 -9.63 6.34
N HIS A 114 10.42 -10.70 6.84
CA HIS A 114 10.41 -11.06 8.26
C HIS A 114 11.43 -10.31 9.13
N SER A 115 12.19 -9.37 8.54
CA SER A 115 12.97 -8.40 9.31
C SER A 115 12.11 -7.25 9.87
N TRP A 116 10.82 -7.24 9.55
CA TRP A 116 9.81 -6.30 10.06
C TRP A 116 8.64 -7.06 10.68
N LEU A 117 7.95 -6.42 11.61
CA LEU A 117 6.57 -6.76 11.91
C LEU A 117 5.69 -6.15 10.81
N VAL A 118 5.01 -7.00 10.04
CA VAL A 118 4.19 -6.58 8.90
C VAL A 118 2.71 -6.56 9.31
N ILE A 119 2.13 -5.37 9.38
CA ILE A 119 0.74 -5.16 9.82
C ILE A 119 -0.13 -4.80 8.62
N HIS A 120 -1.32 -5.41 8.53
CA HIS A 120 -2.37 -4.99 7.61
C HIS A 120 -2.98 -3.67 8.08
N ALA A 121 -2.34 -2.57 7.67
CA ALA A 121 -2.68 -1.23 8.08
C ALA A 121 -2.20 -0.21 7.05
N ALA A 122 -2.94 0.90 6.98
CA ALA A 122 -2.49 2.11 6.30
C ALA A 122 -1.73 2.98 7.28
N VAL A 123 -0.80 3.80 6.80
CA VAL A 123 -0.08 4.76 7.61
C VAL A 123 0.11 6.05 6.84
N VAL A 124 -0.27 7.14 7.51
CA VAL A 124 -0.07 8.51 7.04
C VAL A 124 0.78 9.26 8.03
N GLU A 125 1.61 10.19 7.55
CA GLU A 125 2.54 10.96 8.38
C GLU A 125 2.47 12.45 8.07
N LYS A 126 2.55 13.27 9.12
CA LYS A 126 2.74 14.72 9.00
C LYS A 126 3.61 15.20 10.16
N GLU A 127 4.61 16.05 9.86
CA GLU A 127 5.54 16.62 10.85
C GLU A 127 6.25 15.56 11.73
N GLY A 128 6.62 14.44 11.12
CA GLY A 128 7.27 13.31 11.78
C GLY A 128 6.34 12.51 12.69
N ALA A 129 5.03 12.72 12.63
CA ALA A 129 4.01 12.01 13.40
C ALA A 129 3.25 11.03 12.50
N ALA A 130 3.45 9.73 12.69
CA ALA A 130 2.73 8.72 11.92
C ALA A 130 1.47 8.21 12.65
N ALA A 131 0.35 8.16 11.93
CA ALA A 131 -0.88 7.52 12.37
C ALA A 131 -1.02 6.16 11.66
N ILE A 132 -0.97 5.08 12.43
CA ILE A 132 -1.22 3.72 11.95
C ILE A 132 -2.74 3.49 12.00
N LEU A 133 -3.30 2.98 10.91
CA LEU A 133 -4.72 2.73 10.73
C LEU A 133 -4.96 1.22 10.51
N PRO A 134 -4.83 0.36 11.55
CA PRO A 134 -5.09 -1.06 11.43
C PRO A 134 -6.58 -1.27 11.24
N ALA A 135 -6.96 -2.02 10.21
CA ALA A 135 -8.36 -2.27 9.98
C ALA A 135 -8.60 -3.51 9.11
N PRO A 136 -9.62 -4.32 9.43
CA PRO A 136 -10.00 -5.41 8.57
C PRO A 136 -10.42 -4.90 7.18
N PRO A 137 -10.33 -5.75 6.13
CA PRO A 137 -10.81 -5.39 4.80
C PRO A 137 -12.25 -4.87 4.81
N GLY A 138 -12.51 -3.75 4.15
CA GLY A 138 -13.86 -3.18 3.99
C GLY A 138 -14.26 -2.13 5.05
N SER A 139 -13.40 -1.85 6.03
CA SER A 139 -13.61 -0.87 7.11
C SER A 139 -13.54 0.62 6.70
N GLY A 140 -13.20 0.92 5.44
CA GLY A 140 -12.96 2.29 4.97
C GLY A 140 -11.51 2.78 5.11
N LYS A 141 -10.57 1.92 5.53
CA LYS A 141 -9.13 2.23 5.69
C LYS A 141 -8.50 3.00 4.52
N SER A 142 -8.62 2.48 3.29
CA SER A 142 -7.97 3.12 2.13
C SER A 142 -8.59 4.47 1.79
N THR A 143 -9.89 4.67 2.09
CA THR A 143 -10.55 5.97 1.96
C THR A 143 -10.05 6.96 3.01
N LEU A 144 -9.91 6.50 4.26
CA LEU A 144 -9.37 7.30 5.36
C LEU A 144 -7.87 7.58 5.21
N CYS A 145 -7.14 6.74 4.48
CA CYS A 145 -5.74 6.96 4.10
C CYS A 145 -5.63 7.98 2.96
N ALA A 146 -6.45 7.84 1.92
CA ALA A 146 -6.41 8.71 0.75
C ALA A 146 -6.75 10.18 1.06
N ALA A 147 -7.68 10.44 1.97
CA ALA A 147 -8.13 11.80 2.29
C ALA A 147 -7.02 12.68 2.92
N PRO A 148 -6.29 12.25 3.97
CA PRO A 148 -5.14 13.00 4.48
C PRO A 148 -4.04 13.17 3.45
N VAL A 149 -3.76 12.12 2.68
CA VAL A 149 -2.73 12.14 1.64
C VAL A 149 -3.04 13.19 0.57
N ALA A 150 -4.30 13.30 0.16
CA ALA A 150 -4.76 14.35 -0.74
C ALA A 150 -4.64 15.77 -0.16
N ARG A 151 -4.55 15.91 1.18
CA ARG A 151 -4.33 17.17 1.89
C ARG A 151 -2.87 17.39 2.32
N GLY A 152 -1.94 16.68 1.69
CA GLY A 152 -0.51 16.88 1.87
C GLY A 152 0.11 16.11 3.04
N TRP A 153 -0.64 15.22 3.70
CA TRP A 153 0.00 14.20 4.54
C TRP A 153 0.82 13.28 3.65
N ARG A 154 1.95 12.83 4.19
CA ARG A 154 2.79 11.86 3.51
C ARG A 154 2.16 10.47 3.62
N LEU A 155 2.05 9.78 2.50
CA LEU A 155 1.72 8.36 2.48
C LEU A 155 2.95 7.57 2.90
N LEU A 156 2.84 6.74 3.94
CA LEU A 156 3.84 5.73 4.23
C LEU A 156 3.43 4.37 3.68
N SER A 157 2.18 3.96 3.83
CA SER A 157 1.64 2.76 3.22
C SER A 157 0.11 2.78 3.22
N ASP A 158 -0.54 2.08 2.29
CA ASP A 158 -1.99 1.83 2.37
C ASP A 158 -2.33 0.43 2.88
N GLU A 159 -1.53 -0.58 2.58
CA GLU A 159 -1.90 -1.99 2.87
C GLU A 159 -0.92 -2.67 3.82
N LEU A 160 0.39 -2.47 3.67
CA LEU A 160 1.41 -3.17 4.46
C LEU A 160 2.27 -2.17 5.24
N THR A 161 2.06 -2.11 6.54
CA THR A 161 2.87 -1.32 7.45
C THR A 161 4.07 -2.13 7.89
N LEU A 162 5.27 -1.59 7.67
CA LEU A 162 6.54 -2.23 8.03
C LEU A 162 7.06 -1.60 9.32
N VAL A 163 6.87 -2.26 10.45
CA VAL A 163 7.43 -1.81 11.74
C VAL A 163 8.76 -2.51 11.95
N ARG A 164 9.82 -1.73 12.12
CA ARG A 164 11.15 -2.28 12.42
C ARG A 164 11.16 -2.96 13.78
N LEU A 165 11.81 -4.11 13.84
CA LEU A 165 11.86 -4.93 15.06
C LEU A 165 12.80 -4.35 16.13
N ASP A 166 13.76 -3.51 15.77
CA ASP A 166 14.77 -2.94 16.67
C ASP A 166 14.28 -1.66 17.36
N ASP A 167 13.79 -0.68 16.59
CA ASP A 167 13.46 0.66 17.08
C ASP A 167 11.97 1.02 17.01
N GLY A 168 11.13 0.14 16.42
CA GLY A 168 9.69 0.36 16.29
C GLY A 168 9.31 1.47 15.28
N ARG A 169 10.27 2.01 14.51
CA ARG A 169 9.97 2.99 13.46
C ARG A 169 9.30 2.32 12.28
N ILE A 170 8.59 3.13 11.51
CA ILE A 170 7.86 2.68 10.33
C ILE A 170 8.70 2.96 9.09
N ASP A 171 9.08 1.90 8.38
CA ASP A 171 9.68 2.03 7.06
C ASP A 171 8.57 2.30 6.02
N PRO A 172 8.72 3.32 5.18
CA PRO A 172 7.72 3.64 4.16
C PRO A 172 7.69 2.58 3.06
N LEU A 173 6.49 2.25 2.59
CA LEU A 173 6.21 1.51 1.37
C LEU A 173 5.09 2.21 0.57
N PRO A 174 5.33 3.44 0.06
CA PRO A 174 4.29 4.30 -0.50
C PRO A 174 3.91 3.88 -1.92
N ARG A 175 3.18 2.78 -2.05
CA ARG A 175 2.60 2.30 -3.32
C ARG A 175 1.21 2.91 -3.59
N PRO A 176 0.68 2.80 -4.82
CA PRO A 176 -0.65 3.32 -5.14
C PRO A 176 -1.74 2.80 -4.18
N VAL A 177 -2.58 3.71 -3.70
CA VAL A 177 -3.66 3.43 -2.72
C VAL A 177 -4.79 2.68 -3.41
N SER A 178 -5.25 1.56 -2.85
CA SER A 178 -6.25 0.69 -3.48
C SER A 178 -7.68 1.09 -3.05
N LEU A 179 -8.34 1.88 -3.89
CA LEU A 179 -9.71 2.35 -3.66
C LEU A 179 -10.74 1.36 -4.23
N LYS A 180 -11.84 1.16 -3.50
CA LYS A 180 -12.86 0.16 -3.82
C LYS A 180 -14.25 0.76 -3.86
N ASN A 181 -15.05 0.34 -4.85
CA ASN A 181 -16.47 0.64 -4.98
C ASN A 181 -16.73 2.15 -4.84
N GLY A 182 -17.67 2.56 -3.98
CA GLY A 182 -18.02 3.97 -3.76
C GLY A 182 -16.87 4.86 -3.27
N SER A 183 -15.80 4.28 -2.71
CA SER A 183 -14.61 5.05 -2.29
C SER A 183 -13.93 5.74 -3.46
N ILE A 184 -14.04 5.18 -4.67
CA ILE A 184 -13.46 5.74 -5.88
C ILE A 184 -14.10 7.10 -6.19
N ASP A 185 -15.42 7.17 -6.17
CA ASP A 185 -16.16 8.40 -6.47
C ASP A 185 -16.02 9.44 -5.35
N VAL A 186 -15.99 8.98 -4.10
CA VAL A 186 -15.72 9.84 -2.93
C VAL A 186 -14.39 10.56 -3.05
N ILE A 187 -13.32 9.84 -3.40
CA ILE A 187 -11.99 10.44 -3.56
C ILE A 187 -11.91 11.30 -4.82
N ARG A 188 -12.53 10.91 -5.95
CA ARG A 188 -12.58 11.75 -7.16
C ARG A 188 -13.25 13.10 -6.89
N ALA A 189 -14.34 13.11 -6.12
CA ALA A 189 -15.04 14.34 -5.79
C ALA A 189 -14.23 15.24 -4.85
N ARG A 190 -13.51 14.66 -3.88
CA ARG A 190 -12.77 15.40 -2.84
C ARG A 190 -11.34 15.77 -3.21
N ALA A 191 -10.72 15.01 -4.10
CA ALA A 191 -9.34 15.18 -4.54
C ALA A 191 -9.28 15.10 -6.07
N PRO A 192 -9.86 16.08 -6.80
CA PRO A 192 -9.93 16.03 -8.26
C PRO A 192 -8.55 16.08 -8.95
N ALA A 193 -7.53 16.57 -8.24
CA ALA A 193 -6.14 16.56 -8.71
C ALA A 193 -5.45 15.19 -8.54
N ALA A 194 -6.06 14.24 -7.81
CA ALA A 194 -5.49 12.92 -7.63
C ALA A 194 -5.59 12.10 -8.92
N GLU A 195 -4.46 11.54 -9.35
CA GLU A 195 -4.42 10.64 -10.51
C GLU A 195 -4.90 9.25 -10.10
N LEU A 196 -5.99 8.79 -10.72
CA LEU A 196 -6.54 7.45 -10.49
C LEU A 196 -6.49 6.62 -11.78
N THR A 197 -6.25 5.32 -11.65
CA THR A 197 -6.45 4.39 -12.76
C THR A 197 -7.92 4.35 -13.19
N VAL A 198 -8.16 3.87 -14.41
CA VAL A 198 -9.51 3.47 -14.83
C VAL A 198 -10.02 2.38 -13.87
N PRO A 199 -11.27 2.46 -13.38
CA PRO A 199 -11.82 1.45 -12.48
C PRO A 199 -11.96 0.10 -13.19
N VAL A 200 -11.41 -0.95 -12.57
CA VAL A 200 -11.50 -2.32 -13.03
C VAL A 200 -12.65 -3.01 -12.31
N ARG A 201 -13.64 -3.49 -13.05
CA ARG A 201 -14.84 -4.17 -12.52
C ARG A 201 -14.58 -5.66 -12.29
N ASP A 202 -15.51 -6.29 -11.57
CA ASP A 202 -15.58 -7.76 -11.37
C ASP A 202 -14.29 -8.37 -10.78
N THR A 203 -13.60 -7.64 -9.92
CA THR A 203 -12.51 -8.22 -9.12
C THR A 203 -13.11 -8.94 -7.91
N VAL A 204 -12.33 -9.82 -7.27
CA VAL A 204 -12.70 -10.46 -5.99
C VAL A 204 -13.06 -9.42 -4.91
N LYS A 205 -12.55 -8.18 -5.04
CA LYS A 205 -12.76 -7.06 -4.11
C LYS A 205 -13.81 -6.05 -4.60
N GLY A 206 -14.59 -6.38 -5.64
CA GLY A 206 -15.54 -5.47 -6.29
C GLY A 206 -14.90 -4.64 -7.40
N THR A 207 -15.31 -3.38 -7.55
CA THR A 207 -14.66 -2.45 -8.48
C THR A 207 -13.45 -1.81 -7.80
N VAL A 208 -12.27 -1.84 -8.45
CA VAL A 208 -11.01 -1.33 -7.89
C VAL A 208 -10.42 -0.26 -8.81
N ALA A 209 -9.98 0.85 -8.21
CA ALA A 209 -9.11 1.82 -8.85
C ALA A 209 -7.94 2.15 -7.92
N HIS A 210 -6.79 2.48 -8.48
CA HIS A 210 -5.62 2.85 -7.69
C HIS A 210 -5.37 4.34 -7.82
N MET A 211 -5.18 5.00 -6.68
CA MET A 211 -4.75 6.39 -6.62
C MET A 211 -3.22 6.41 -6.55
N ARG A 212 -2.59 7.15 -7.46
CA ARG A 212 -1.13 7.31 -7.50
C ARG A 212 -0.62 7.88 -6.17
N ALA A 213 0.47 7.32 -5.66
CA ALA A 213 1.15 7.85 -4.48
C ALA A 213 1.74 9.24 -4.80
N PRO A 214 1.66 10.24 -3.90
CA PRO A 214 2.27 11.54 -4.16
C PRO A 214 3.78 11.41 -4.36
N GLY A 215 4.32 12.14 -5.34
CA GLY A 215 5.78 12.13 -5.62
C GLY A 215 6.62 12.53 -4.40
N THR A 216 6.11 13.40 -3.53
CA THR A 216 6.76 13.76 -2.26
C THR A 216 6.86 12.59 -1.28
N SER A 217 5.87 11.68 -1.29
CA SER A 217 5.91 10.46 -0.47
C SER A 217 6.92 9.46 -1.03
N VAL A 218 6.97 9.31 -2.36
CA VAL A 218 7.92 8.44 -3.06
C VAL A 218 9.36 8.93 -2.90
N ALA A 219 9.62 10.23 -3.03
CA ALA A 219 10.94 10.82 -2.86
C ALA A 219 11.52 10.57 -1.46
N ARG A 220 10.64 10.52 -0.46
CA ARG A 220 10.98 10.27 0.94
C ARG A 220 10.83 8.79 1.31
N ALA A 221 10.71 7.85 0.37
CA ALA A 221 10.37 6.45 0.67
C ALA A 221 11.40 5.69 1.53
N LEU A 222 12.59 6.26 1.75
CA LEU A 222 13.64 5.70 2.62
C LEU A 222 13.78 6.42 3.97
N GLU A 223 12.90 7.38 4.28
CA GLU A 223 12.92 8.12 5.55
C GLU A 223 11.95 7.51 6.57
N PRO A 224 12.41 6.79 7.59
CA PRO A 224 11.51 6.13 8.54
C PRO A 224 10.78 7.14 9.41
N ALA A 225 9.53 6.85 9.78
CA ALA A 225 8.72 7.72 10.64
C ALA A 225 8.53 7.14 12.04
N ALA A 226 8.39 8.04 13.03
CA ALA A 226 8.03 7.65 14.38
C ALA A 226 6.51 7.47 14.49
N PRO A 227 6.03 6.33 15.02
CA PRO A 227 4.61 6.12 15.28
C PRO A 227 4.17 7.05 16.42
N ALA A 228 3.04 7.74 16.25
CA ALA A 228 2.46 8.62 17.27
C ALA A 228 1.07 8.15 17.71
N TRP A 229 0.28 7.60 16.76
CA TRP A 229 -1.06 7.12 17.02
C TRP A 229 -1.32 5.76 16.38
N ILE A 230 -2.11 4.95 17.08
CA ILE A 230 -2.81 3.82 16.49
C ILE A 230 -4.29 4.15 16.54
N VAL A 231 -4.86 4.40 15.36
CA VAL A 231 -6.25 4.82 15.19
C VAL A 231 -6.99 3.68 14.52
N PHE A 232 -7.84 2.99 15.26
CA PHE A 232 -8.66 1.91 14.71
C PHE A 232 -9.93 2.50 14.08
N PRO A 233 -10.03 2.53 12.74
CA PRO A 233 -11.11 3.25 12.08
C PRO A 233 -12.38 2.38 11.98
N LYS A 234 -13.53 3.03 12.16
CA LYS A 234 -14.84 2.44 11.93
C LYS A 234 -15.74 3.44 11.22
N TRP A 235 -15.93 3.25 9.91
CA TRP A 235 -16.87 4.05 9.16
C TRP A 235 -18.31 3.62 9.46
N GLU A 236 -19.16 4.58 9.82
CA GLU A 236 -20.60 4.39 10.02
C GLU A 236 -21.33 5.57 9.40
N ARG A 237 -22.35 5.30 8.58
CA ARG A 237 -23.15 6.35 7.94
C ARG A 237 -23.70 7.31 9.00
N ASP A 238 -23.51 8.61 8.75
CA ASP A 238 -23.99 9.72 9.59
C ASP A 238 -23.48 9.70 11.04
N ALA A 239 -22.44 8.91 11.34
CA ALA A 239 -21.86 8.87 12.67
C ALA A 239 -20.99 10.10 12.95
N PRO A 240 -20.98 10.60 14.20
CA PRO A 240 -20.09 11.69 14.58
C PRO A 240 -18.63 11.23 14.54
N ALA A 241 -17.73 12.18 14.28
CA ALA A 241 -16.29 11.95 14.38
C ALA A 241 -15.84 11.91 15.84
N GLU A 242 -15.66 10.72 16.39
CA GLU A 242 -15.44 10.48 17.82
C GLU A 242 -14.23 9.58 18.06
N LEU A 243 -13.37 10.00 18.99
CA LEU A 243 -12.21 9.24 19.44
C LEU A 243 -12.44 8.68 20.84
N VAL A 244 -12.32 7.37 21.00
CA VAL A 244 -12.44 6.68 22.30
C VAL A 244 -11.12 6.01 22.63
N PRO A 245 -10.49 6.29 23.79
CA PRO A 245 -9.26 5.61 24.20
C PRO A 245 -9.44 4.09 24.27
N VAL A 246 -8.44 3.35 23.78
CA VAL A 246 -8.43 1.88 23.84
C VAL A 246 -7.40 1.45 24.88
N ALA A 247 -7.82 0.59 25.80
CA ALA A 247 -6.91 -0.01 26.77
C ALA A 247 -5.77 -0.76 26.07
N GLN A 248 -4.54 -0.61 26.58
CA GLN A 248 -3.32 -1.12 25.94
C GLN A 248 -3.39 -2.61 25.61
N ALA A 249 -3.84 -3.45 26.55
CA ALA A 249 -3.97 -4.90 26.31
C ALA A 249 -4.92 -5.22 25.15
N ARG A 250 -6.03 -4.49 25.01
CA ARG A 250 -6.97 -4.66 23.89
C ARG A 250 -6.37 -4.16 22.57
N ALA A 251 -5.62 -3.06 22.61
CA ALA A 251 -4.94 -2.53 21.44
C ALA A 251 -3.84 -3.50 20.95
N HIS A 252 -3.08 -4.11 21.86
CA HIS A 252 -2.08 -5.15 21.56
C HIS A 252 -2.71 -6.32 20.80
N LEU A 253 -3.78 -6.91 21.34
CA LEU A 253 -4.46 -8.06 20.72
C LEU A 253 -4.96 -7.72 19.32
N ARG A 254 -5.65 -6.58 19.16
CA ARG A 254 -6.16 -6.14 17.86
C ARG A 254 -5.04 -5.89 16.85
N LEU A 255 -3.92 -5.33 17.29
CA LEU A 255 -2.80 -5.09 16.39
C LEU A 255 -2.13 -6.39 15.96
N ALA A 256 -1.95 -7.33 16.90
CA ALA A 256 -1.44 -8.67 16.64
C ALA A 256 -2.34 -9.45 15.66
N GLU A 257 -3.68 -9.35 15.79
CA GLU A 257 -4.65 -9.94 14.86
C GLU A 257 -4.53 -9.41 13.43
N ASN A 258 -4.06 -8.16 13.26
CA ASN A 258 -3.85 -7.56 11.95
C ASN A 258 -2.42 -7.80 11.42
N ALA A 259 -1.52 -8.46 12.16
CA ALA A 259 -0.14 -8.69 11.74
C ALA A 259 0.03 -10.04 11.03
N PHE A 260 0.60 -10.01 9.82
CA PHE A 260 0.75 -11.20 8.97
C PHE A 260 1.73 -12.25 9.53
N ASN A 261 2.79 -11.78 10.15
CA ASN A 261 3.91 -12.61 10.60
C ASN A 261 4.09 -12.60 12.13
N TYR A 262 3.07 -12.18 12.90
CA TYR A 262 3.15 -12.11 14.35
C TYR A 262 3.56 -13.45 14.97
N SER A 263 2.85 -14.53 14.63
CA SER A 263 3.15 -15.88 15.14
C SER A 263 4.50 -16.40 14.66
N LEU A 264 4.95 -16.01 13.47
CA LEU A 264 6.25 -16.40 12.92
C LEU A 264 7.40 -15.73 13.69
N LEU A 265 7.24 -14.45 14.04
CA LEU A 265 8.23 -13.68 14.79
C LEU A 265 8.28 -14.08 16.27
N GLY A 266 7.24 -14.75 16.79
CA GLY A 266 7.17 -15.22 18.16
C GLY A 266 7.40 -14.09 19.18
N GLY A 267 8.37 -14.28 20.08
CA GLY A 267 8.70 -13.29 21.11
C GLY A 267 9.06 -11.91 20.53
N ALA A 268 9.80 -11.85 19.41
CA ALA A 268 10.14 -10.58 18.78
C ALA A 268 8.89 -9.83 18.28
N GLY A 269 7.88 -10.56 17.80
CA GLY A 269 6.59 -10.01 17.40
C GLY A 269 5.83 -9.43 18.58
N PHE A 270 5.75 -10.17 19.68
CA PHE A 270 5.11 -9.71 20.92
C PHE A 270 5.76 -8.42 21.45
N GLU A 271 7.08 -8.41 21.60
CA GLU A 271 7.83 -7.28 22.13
C GLU A 271 7.72 -6.04 21.23
N THR A 272 7.70 -6.23 19.91
CA THR A 272 7.54 -5.12 18.95
C THR A 272 6.14 -4.50 19.07
N VAL A 273 5.09 -5.32 19.18
CA VAL A 273 3.72 -4.81 19.41
C VAL A 273 3.64 -4.09 20.75
N ALA A 274 4.18 -4.67 21.83
CA ALA A 274 4.15 -4.05 23.15
C ALA A 274 4.80 -2.66 23.16
N ARG A 275 6.03 -2.55 22.62
CA ARG A 275 6.72 -1.24 22.47
C ARG A 275 5.91 -0.25 21.64
N LEU A 276 5.26 -0.70 20.57
CA LEU A 276 4.45 0.18 19.74
C LEU A 276 3.22 0.71 20.49
N ILE A 277 2.57 -0.14 21.29
CA ILE A 277 1.43 0.27 22.14
C ILE A 277 1.87 1.24 23.23
N GLU A 278 3.03 1.03 23.84
CA GLU A 278 3.58 1.93 24.88
C GLU A 278 3.98 3.29 24.32
N ALA A 279 4.53 3.33 23.11
CA ALA A 279 5.02 4.54 22.47
C ALA A 279 3.92 5.37 21.76
N THR A 280 2.70 4.86 21.65
CA THR A 280 1.63 5.50 20.88
C THR A 280 0.35 5.70 21.67
N ARG A 281 -0.43 6.71 21.26
CA ARG A 281 -1.80 6.85 21.75
C ARG A 281 -2.74 5.98 20.92
N THR A 282 -3.44 5.06 21.58
CA THR A 282 -4.36 4.09 20.98
C THR A 282 -5.83 4.53 21.12
N VAL A 283 -6.53 4.67 20.00
CA VAL A 283 -7.91 5.16 19.96
C VAL A 283 -8.76 4.39 18.96
N ASP A 284 -10.02 4.14 19.32
CA ASP A 284 -11.07 3.80 18.37
C ASP A 284 -11.59 5.10 17.75
N PHE A 285 -11.75 5.11 16.44
CA PHE A 285 -12.21 6.27 15.70
C PHE A 285 -13.44 5.93 14.85
N ARG A 286 -14.60 6.41 15.31
CA ARG A 286 -15.85 6.31 14.56
C ARG A 286 -16.08 7.60 13.78
N TYR A 287 -16.54 7.49 12.54
CA TYR A 287 -16.84 8.65 11.68
C TYR A 287 -17.79 8.31 10.53
N GLY A 288 -18.60 9.29 10.12
CA GLY A 288 -19.43 9.21 8.91
C GLY A 288 -18.96 10.08 7.75
N ALA A 289 -18.40 11.25 8.04
CA ALA A 289 -17.90 12.21 7.06
C ALA A 289 -16.37 12.28 7.06
N LEU A 290 -15.77 12.34 5.87
CA LEU A 290 -14.30 12.45 5.72
C LEU A 290 -13.77 13.81 6.16
N ASP A 291 -14.55 14.88 6.01
CA ASP A 291 -14.11 16.23 6.38
C ASP A 291 -13.94 16.34 7.90
N ASP A 292 -14.90 15.85 8.67
CA ASP A 292 -14.80 15.75 10.13
C ASP A 292 -13.62 14.86 10.56
N ALA A 293 -13.37 13.77 9.82
CA ALA A 293 -12.24 12.89 10.08
C ALA A 293 -10.89 13.60 9.87
N MET A 294 -10.79 14.43 8.83
CA MET A 294 -9.61 15.24 8.61
C MET A 294 -9.39 16.24 9.72
N ASP A 295 -10.45 16.91 10.19
CA ASP A 295 -10.34 17.83 11.32
C ASP A 295 -9.87 17.12 12.60
N VAL A 296 -10.28 15.86 12.81
CA VAL A 296 -9.75 15.02 13.90
C VAL A 296 -8.24 14.81 13.76
N PHE A 297 -7.74 14.44 12.58
CA PHE A 297 -6.30 14.24 12.36
C PHE A 297 -5.49 15.52 12.58
N GLU A 298 -5.99 16.67 12.11
CA GLU A 298 -5.34 17.97 12.35
C GLU A 298 -5.36 18.34 13.85
N ARG A 299 -6.45 18.04 14.58
CA ARG A 299 -6.49 18.21 16.05
C ARG A 299 -5.52 17.29 16.78
N LEU A 300 -5.41 16.02 16.37
CA LEU A 300 -4.43 15.09 16.94
C LEU A 300 -3.01 15.62 16.76
N LEU A 301 -2.69 16.14 15.58
CA LEU A 301 -1.40 16.74 15.29
C LEU A 301 -1.13 17.98 16.15
N ALA A 302 -2.12 18.87 16.30
CA ALA A 302 -2.00 20.08 17.12
C ALA A 302 -1.78 19.77 18.61
N GLN A 303 -2.40 18.71 19.14
CA GLN A 303 -2.22 18.27 20.53
C GLN A 303 -0.81 17.72 20.83
N ARG A 304 -0.01 17.46 19.81
CA ARG A 304 1.38 16.97 19.97
C ARG A 304 2.38 18.11 20.17
N ARG A 305 1.98 19.36 19.90
CA ARG A 305 2.77 20.57 20.07
C ARG A 305 2.58 21.14 21.48
#